data_AF-A0A3D5H946-F1
#
_entry.id   AF-A0A3D5H946-F1
#
_cell.length_a   1.000
_cell.length_b   1.000
_cell.length_c   1.000
_cell.angle_alpha   90.00
_cell.angle_beta   90.00
_cell.angle_gamma   90.00
#
_symmetry.space_group_name_H-M   'P 1'
#
loop_
_entity.id
_entity.type
_entity.pdbx_description
1 polymer ?
#
loop_
_entity_poly.entity_id
_entity_poly.type
_entity_poly.pdbx_seq_one_letter_code
_entity_poly.pdbx_strand_id
1 'polypeptide(L)'
;AGLVGSDNCADLVDIAALNLHTQDLKAFKKQLEEWKAKNAGRPVILAKFGTEVKHGNRNGYSDPLSYEAQARFFMQRFDVVKSLNYDGAIIWSFNDWKGDRPSLTVTSGDPWMHSMGLVSYDREKRLAYEAVRSLFRGEKFVALPMGNFAAGAPIIFVVSGLIVLIGTAYFYNANRRFREGLNRSFMNLYNFFADVRDQRIVSLIHTTLLGGIIAIATAIVASSILYHFRQSWVLDNLLSYILVSDGLKQSVVGLIRNPLTCIVYFSGFFFLLFLLMCVAVIVLSMISKAKILLYHAYVITVWSATPMLVLVPVGMILYRIMDSPIYVVPSLTLIAVLCVWVLLRLLKGISIIFDAYLLKVYVLGFLSLFCVISLGYVYLDYTQSASMYLSYMYHVMVTSQ
;
A
#
# COMPACT_ATOMS: atom_id res chain seq x y z
N ALA A 1 1.34 14.84 -15.79
CA ALA A 1 0.51 15.57 -16.79
C ALA A 1 0.87 15.15 -18.22
N GLY A 2 1.48 13.97 -18.42
CA GLY A 2 2.15 13.66 -19.69
C GLY A 2 1.33 13.04 -20.80
N LEU A 3 0.07 12.59 -20.61
CA LEU A 3 -0.69 11.96 -21.71
C LEU A 3 -1.13 12.92 -22.82
N VAL A 4 -1.46 14.18 -22.48
CA VAL A 4 -1.96 15.19 -23.44
C VAL A 4 -0.85 15.69 -24.37
N GLY A 5 0.37 15.84 -23.82
CA GLY A 5 1.51 16.38 -24.55
C GLY A 5 2.15 15.40 -25.54
N SER A 6 2.28 14.13 -25.16
CA SER A 6 3.09 13.15 -25.90
C SER A 6 2.33 12.26 -26.90
N ASP A 7 1.04 12.52 -27.14
CA ASP A 7 0.28 11.73 -28.11
C ASP A 7 0.69 12.08 -29.55
N ASN A 8 1.40 11.14 -30.20
CA ASN A 8 1.81 11.21 -31.61
C ASN A 8 0.79 10.53 -32.55
N CYS A 9 -0.16 9.78 -32.00
CA CYS A 9 -1.18 9.06 -32.77
C CYS A 9 -2.40 9.94 -33.08
N ALA A 10 -2.59 11.03 -32.32
CA ALA A 10 -3.67 11.99 -32.53
C ALA A 10 -3.72 12.57 -33.96
N ASP A 11 -2.56 12.71 -34.62
CA ASP A 11 -2.46 13.22 -35.99
C ASP A 11 -2.83 12.19 -37.07
N LEU A 12 -3.00 10.92 -36.69
CA LEU A 12 -3.38 9.83 -37.60
C LEU A 12 -4.89 9.59 -37.64
N VAL A 13 -5.68 10.33 -36.84
CA VAL A 13 -7.12 10.11 -36.67
C VAL A 13 -7.93 11.37 -36.98
N ASP A 14 -9.13 11.18 -37.53
CA ASP A 14 -10.04 12.27 -37.89
C ASP A 14 -10.70 12.94 -36.67
N ILE A 15 -10.89 12.18 -35.57
CA ILE A 15 -11.54 12.64 -34.34
C ILE A 15 -10.57 12.48 -33.18
N ALA A 16 -10.22 13.59 -32.55
CA ALA A 16 -9.34 13.61 -31.38
C ALA A 16 -10.16 13.36 -30.10
N ALA A 17 -10.06 12.15 -29.57
CA ALA A 17 -10.74 11.74 -28.35
C ALA A 17 -9.79 11.76 -27.14
N LEU A 18 -10.20 12.40 -26.04
CA LEU A 18 -9.39 12.49 -24.82
C LEU A 18 -10.06 11.79 -23.63
N ASN A 19 -9.27 11.03 -22.86
CA ASN A 19 -9.68 10.47 -21.57
C ASN A 19 -9.04 11.28 -20.44
N LEU A 20 -9.84 11.78 -19.50
CA LEU A 20 -9.36 12.56 -18.36
C LEU A 20 -9.76 11.90 -17.03
N HIS A 21 -8.76 11.75 -16.17
CA HIS A 21 -8.89 11.08 -14.87
C HIS A 21 -8.68 12.02 -13.66
N THR A 22 -8.58 13.33 -13.90
CA THR A 22 -8.32 14.31 -12.83
C THR A 22 -9.59 14.73 -12.09
N GLN A 23 -9.49 14.76 -10.76
CA GLN A 23 -10.55 15.24 -9.87
C GLN A 23 -10.45 16.76 -9.62
N ASP A 24 -9.31 17.39 -9.93
CA ASP A 24 -9.16 18.85 -9.81
C ASP A 24 -9.71 19.57 -11.04
N LEU A 25 -10.63 20.51 -10.81
CA LEU A 25 -11.28 21.30 -11.87
C LEU A 25 -10.29 22.21 -12.60
N LYS A 26 -9.28 22.77 -11.90
CA LYS A 26 -8.29 23.65 -12.54
C LYS A 26 -7.38 22.86 -13.48
N ALA A 27 -6.85 21.73 -12.99
CA ALA A 27 -6.08 20.81 -13.83
C ALA A 27 -6.92 20.28 -15.00
N PHE A 28 -8.20 19.95 -14.77
CA PHE A 28 -9.12 19.51 -15.82
C PHE A 28 -9.25 20.54 -16.94
N LYS A 29 -9.53 21.79 -16.59
CA LYS A 29 -9.68 22.88 -17.57
C LYS A 29 -8.39 23.11 -18.36
N LYS A 30 -7.25 23.17 -17.67
CA LYS A 30 -5.94 23.37 -18.31
C LYS A 30 -5.63 22.28 -19.33
N GLN A 31 -5.87 21.01 -18.98
CA GLN A 31 -5.62 19.88 -19.89
C GLN A 31 -6.54 19.88 -21.12
N LEU A 32 -7.80 20.31 -20.97
CA LEU A 32 -8.70 20.48 -22.11
C LEU A 32 -8.25 21.63 -23.03
N GLU A 33 -7.82 22.77 -22.48
CA GLU A 33 -7.29 23.88 -23.26
C GLU A 33 -6.06 23.47 -24.08
N GLU A 34 -5.11 22.77 -23.46
CA GLU A 34 -3.91 22.23 -24.12
C GLU A 34 -4.26 21.25 -25.23
N TRP A 35 -5.18 20.30 -24.98
CA TRP A 35 -5.59 19.32 -25.96
C TRP A 35 -6.30 19.93 -27.17
N LYS A 36 -7.19 20.89 -26.92
CA LYS A 36 -7.91 21.60 -27.98
C LYS A 36 -6.97 22.45 -28.83
N ALA A 37 -6.00 23.12 -28.20
CA ALA A 37 -5.01 23.92 -28.93
C ALA A 37 -4.15 23.04 -29.87
N LYS A 38 -3.74 21.85 -29.41
CA LYS A 38 -2.97 20.89 -30.23
C LYS A 38 -3.79 20.33 -31.40
N ASN A 39 -5.10 20.16 -31.21
CA ASN A 39 -6.02 19.61 -32.20
C ASN A 39 -6.90 20.68 -32.84
N ALA A 40 -6.35 21.86 -33.14
CA ALA A 40 -7.10 22.92 -33.79
C ALA A 40 -7.60 22.48 -35.18
N GLY A 41 -8.87 22.76 -35.48
CA GLY A 41 -9.47 22.50 -36.80
C GLY A 41 -10.01 21.08 -37.04
N ARG A 42 -9.88 20.16 -36.07
CA ARG A 42 -10.50 18.83 -36.12
C ARG A 42 -11.55 18.66 -35.01
N PRO A 43 -12.54 17.76 -35.17
CA PRO A 43 -13.49 17.45 -34.10
C PRO A 43 -12.78 16.92 -32.85
N VAL A 44 -13.09 17.50 -31.69
CA VAL A 44 -12.50 17.14 -30.40
C VAL A 44 -13.58 16.68 -29.43
N ILE A 45 -13.43 15.47 -28.90
CA ILE A 45 -14.39 14.84 -28.00
C ILE A 45 -13.72 14.48 -26.68
N LEU A 46 -14.40 14.76 -25.57
CA LEU A 46 -14.03 14.20 -24.27
C LEU A 46 -14.63 12.79 -24.14
N ALA A 47 -13.83 11.76 -24.31
CA ALA A 47 -14.30 10.38 -24.38
C ALA A 47 -14.54 9.72 -23.01
N LYS A 48 -13.87 10.18 -21.95
CA LYS A 48 -14.03 9.58 -20.62
C LYS A 48 -13.79 10.59 -19.51
N PHE A 49 -14.80 10.79 -18.66
CA PHE A 49 -14.69 11.49 -17.39
C PHE A 49 -15.79 11.02 -16.44
N GLY A 50 -15.47 10.90 -15.15
CA GLY A 50 -16.37 10.32 -14.16
C GLY A 50 -15.78 10.36 -12.76
N THR A 51 -16.61 10.10 -11.76
CA THR A 51 -16.18 9.97 -10.38
C THR A 51 -16.91 8.81 -9.70
N GLU A 52 -16.23 8.17 -8.75
CA GLU A 52 -16.82 7.10 -7.93
C GLU A 52 -17.79 7.67 -6.90
N VAL A 53 -18.72 6.81 -6.48
CA VAL A 53 -19.67 7.11 -5.41
C VAL A 53 -19.80 5.92 -4.48
N LYS A 54 -19.89 6.18 -3.19
CA LYS A 54 -20.25 5.15 -2.21
C LYS A 54 -21.77 5.00 -2.16
N HIS A 55 -22.26 3.78 -2.38
CA HIS A 55 -23.70 3.50 -2.33
C HIS A 55 -24.31 3.95 -0.99
N GLY A 56 -25.41 4.69 -1.09
CA GLY A 56 -26.15 5.23 0.06
C GLY A 56 -25.57 6.50 0.68
N ASN A 57 -24.43 7.01 0.19
CA ASN A 57 -23.82 8.21 0.76
C ASN A 57 -24.52 9.50 0.26
N ARG A 58 -25.10 10.24 1.20
CA ARG A 58 -25.79 11.52 0.97
C ARG A 58 -25.22 12.69 1.81
N ASN A 59 -23.94 12.63 2.15
CA ASN A 59 -23.30 13.64 3.00
C ASN A 59 -22.96 14.96 2.27
N GLY A 60 -23.80 15.36 1.30
CA GLY A 60 -23.64 16.60 0.53
C GLY A 60 -22.39 16.63 -0.36
N TYR A 61 -22.24 17.69 -1.15
CA TYR A 61 -21.19 17.77 -2.17
C TYR A 61 -19.77 17.93 -1.61
N SER A 62 -19.61 18.19 -0.31
CA SER A 62 -18.30 18.27 0.34
C SER A 62 -17.66 16.89 0.53
N ASP A 63 -18.46 15.82 0.59
CA ASP A 63 -17.98 14.44 0.59
C ASP A 63 -17.76 13.98 -0.86
N PRO A 64 -16.51 13.72 -1.30
CA PRO A 64 -16.21 13.36 -2.69
C PRO A 64 -16.92 12.08 -3.18
N LEU A 65 -17.36 11.21 -2.27
CA LEU A 65 -17.99 9.93 -2.57
C LEU A 65 -19.52 9.96 -2.40
N SER A 66 -20.14 11.13 -2.28
CA SER A 66 -21.61 11.26 -2.16
C SER A 66 -22.30 11.37 -3.51
N TYR A 67 -23.61 11.12 -3.53
CA TYR A 67 -24.44 11.36 -4.71
C TYR A 67 -24.44 12.84 -5.13
N GLU A 68 -24.41 13.76 -4.17
CA GLU A 68 -24.37 15.20 -4.42
C GLU A 68 -23.04 15.64 -5.02
N ALA A 69 -21.91 15.10 -4.56
CA ALA A 69 -20.61 15.40 -5.14
C ALA A 69 -20.49 14.91 -6.58
N GLN A 70 -21.05 13.73 -6.89
CA GLN A 70 -21.11 13.21 -8.25
C GLN A 70 -21.94 14.12 -9.17
N ALA A 71 -23.10 14.59 -8.72
CA ALA A 71 -23.92 15.52 -9.48
C ALA A 71 -23.18 16.86 -9.73
N ARG A 72 -22.56 17.42 -8.69
CA ARG A 72 -21.75 18.64 -8.80
C ARG A 72 -20.56 18.47 -9.73
N PHE A 73 -19.89 17.31 -9.68
CA PHE A 73 -18.78 16.96 -10.56
C PHE A 73 -19.23 17.09 -12.01
N PHE A 74 -20.30 16.40 -12.42
CA PHE A 74 -20.76 16.46 -13.81
C PHE A 74 -21.17 17.88 -14.22
N MET A 75 -21.92 18.61 -13.40
CA MET A 75 -22.31 19.99 -13.70
C MET A 75 -21.09 20.87 -14.00
N GLN A 76 -20.10 20.88 -13.11
CA GLN A 76 -18.90 21.69 -13.28
C GLN A 76 -18.08 21.30 -14.52
N ARG A 77 -17.99 20.01 -14.85
CA ARG A 77 -17.20 19.56 -16.01
C ARG A 77 -17.92 19.84 -17.32
N PHE A 78 -19.24 19.67 -17.36
CA PHE A 78 -20.04 20.05 -18.53
C PHE A 78 -19.99 21.56 -18.81
N ASP A 79 -20.01 22.39 -17.78
CA ASP A 79 -19.86 23.85 -17.94
C ASP A 79 -18.50 24.19 -18.57
N VAL A 80 -17.42 23.53 -18.16
CA VAL A 80 -16.08 23.71 -18.76
C VAL A 80 -16.06 23.24 -20.22
N VAL A 81 -16.54 22.02 -20.48
CA VAL A 81 -16.59 21.44 -21.85
C VAL A 81 -17.38 22.35 -22.80
N LYS A 82 -18.52 22.87 -22.35
CA LYS A 82 -19.35 23.80 -23.11
C LYS A 82 -18.65 25.14 -23.32
N SER A 83 -18.00 25.69 -22.29
CA SER A 83 -17.26 26.95 -22.40
C SER A 83 -16.08 26.88 -23.38
N LEU A 84 -15.47 25.71 -23.51
CA LEU A 84 -14.37 25.45 -24.43
C LEU A 84 -14.84 25.03 -25.82
N ASN A 85 -16.15 25.00 -26.10
CA ASN A 85 -16.71 24.58 -27.40
C ASN A 85 -16.16 23.23 -27.90
N TYR A 86 -16.20 22.20 -27.06
CA TYR A 86 -15.93 20.83 -27.49
C TYR A 86 -17.10 20.26 -28.31
N ASP A 87 -16.82 19.42 -29.30
CA ASP A 87 -17.84 18.86 -30.20
C ASP A 87 -18.66 17.74 -29.56
N GLY A 88 -18.14 17.12 -28.49
CA GLY A 88 -18.86 16.11 -27.74
C GLY A 88 -18.21 15.74 -26.41
N ALA A 89 -19.00 15.12 -25.54
CA ALA A 89 -18.51 14.55 -24.28
C ALA A 89 -19.27 13.27 -23.94
N ILE A 90 -18.53 12.25 -23.52
CA ILE A 90 -19.03 10.92 -23.16
C ILE A 90 -18.79 10.72 -21.66
N ILE A 91 -19.88 10.48 -20.94
CA ILE A 91 -19.87 10.26 -19.50
C ILE A 91 -19.40 8.84 -19.20
N TRP A 92 -18.49 8.72 -18.24
CA TRP A 92 -18.06 7.43 -17.73
C TRP A 92 -18.55 7.22 -16.29
N SER A 93 -19.44 6.28 -16.00
CA SER A 93 -20.14 5.35 -16.90
C SER A 93 -21.64 5.59 -16.84
N PHE A 94 -22.40 4.98 -17.77
CA PHE A 94 -23.86 5.05 -17.68
C PHE A 94 -24.38 4.28 -16.44
N ASN A 95 -23.98 3.02 -16.28
CA ASN A 95 -24.26 2.19 -15.11
C ASN A 95 -23.00 1.76 -14.37
N ASP A 96 -23.17 1.41 -13.11
CA ASP A 96 -22.18 0.61 -12.38
C ASP A 96 -21.93 -0.72 -13.08
N TRP A 97 -20.73 -1.25 -12.90
CA TRP A 97 -20.21 -2.37 -13.64
C TRP A 97 -19.20 -3.13 -12.77
N LYS A 98 -19.07 -4.43 -13.04
CA LYS A 98 -18.10 -5.28 -12.36
C LYS A 98 -16.84 -5.36 -13.21
N GLY A 99 -15.69 -5.14 -12.58
CA GLY A 99 -14.39 -5.38 -13.22
C GLY A 99 -14.07 -6.87 -13.27
N ASP A 100 -13.11 -7.23 -14.12
CA ASP A 100 -12.65 -8.63 -14.26
C ASP A 100 -11.77 -9.09 -13.08
N ARG A 101 -11.25 -8.14 -12.30
CA ARG A 101 -10.45 -8.41 -11.10
C ARG A 101 -10.85 -7.49 -9.95
N PRO A 102 -10.77 -7.94 -8.69
CA PRO A 102 -11.12 -7.13 -7.54
C PRO A 102 -10.12 -5.98 -7.40
N SER A 103 -10.57 -4.74 -7.39
CA SER A 103 -9.70 -3.56 -7.38
C SER A 103 -9.60 -2.93 -6.00
N LEU A 104 -8.38 -2.58 -5.59
CA LEU A 104 -8.12 -1.89 -4.34
C LEU A 104 -8.71 -0.47 -4.33
N THR A 105 -8.65 0.24 -5.47
CA THR A 105 -9.00 1.67 -5.55
C THR A 105 -10.50 1.95 -5.42
N VAL A 106 -11.33 0.92 -5.64
CA VAL A 106 -12.78 1.02 -5.64
C VAL A 106 -13.33 1.29 -4.23
N THR A 107 -14.23 2.24 -4.08
CA THR A 107 -14.77 2.65 -2.77
C THR A 107 -16.20 2.20 -2.47
N SER A 108 -16.80 1.42 -3.38
CA SER A 108 -18.20 0.95 -3.33
C SER A 108 -18.52 -0.02 -2.17
N GLY A 109 -17.49 -0.60 -1.55
CA GLY A 109 -17.61 -1.67 -0.54
C GLY A 109 -17.33 -3.06 -1.11
N ASP A 110 -17.80 -3.34 -2.32
CA ASP A 110 -17.48 -4.55 -3.09
C ASP A 110 -16.21 -4.30 -3.93
N PRO A 111 -15.11 -5.07 -3.76
CA PRO A 111 -13.91 -4.92 -4.58
C PRO A 111 -14.12 -5.07 -6.08
N TRP A 112 -15.19 -5.75 -6.51
CA TRP A 112 -15.47 -6.02 -7.92
C TRP A 112 -16.33 -4.96 -8.58
N MET A 113 -17.26 -4.38 -7.81
CA MET A 113 -18.23 -3.43 -8.33
C MET A 113 -17.62 -2.04 -8.30
N HIS A 114 -17.37 -1.43 -9.45
CA HIS A 114 -17.13 0.00 -9.43
C HIS A 114 -18.39 0.82 -9.67
N SER A 115 -18.45 1.92 -8.94
CA SER A 115 -19.69 2.64 -8.64
C SER A 115 -19.69 4.04 -9.24
N MET A 116 -19.23 4.14 -10.50
CA MET A 116 -19.09 5.40 -11.25
C MET A 116 -20.34 5.74 -12.09
N GLY A 117 -21.34 4.86 -12.10
CA GLY A 117 -22.52 5.00 -12.94
C GLY A 117 -23.37 6.22 -12.58
N LEU A 118 -24.07 6.77 -13.58
CA LEU A 118 -25.23 7.65 -13.37
C LEU A 118 -26.40 6.87 -12.75
N VAL A 119 -26.49 5.58 -13.07
CA VAL A 119 -27.43 4.64 -12.49
C VAL A 119 -26.70 3.49 -11.79
N SER A 120 -27.36 2.85 -10.83
CA SER A 120 -26.84 1.65 -10.17
C SER A 120 -26.68 0.48 -11.17
N TYR A 121 -26.06 -0.61 -10.70
CA TYR A 121 -25.99 -1.86 -11.46
C TYR A 121 -27.40 -2.34 -11.89
N ASP A 122 -28.38 -2.21 -11.00
CA ASP A 122 -29.80 -2.55 -11.22
C ASP A 122 -30.60 -1.44 -11.91
N ARG A 123 -29.92 -0.44 -12.47
CA ARG A 123 -30.51 0.71 -13.20
C ARG A 123 -31.33 1.67 -12.33
N GLU A 124 -31.12 1.68 -11.02
CA GLU A 124 -31.71 2.69 -10.15
C GLU A 124 -31.06 4.05 -10.40
N LYS A 125 -31.88 5.09 -10.60
CA LYS A 125 -31.40 6.43 -10.94
C LYS A 125 -30.78 7.10 -9.71
N ARG A 126 -29.58 7.67 -9.88
CA ARG A 126 -28.93 8.51 -8.87
C ARG A 126 -29.20 9.99 -9.14
N LEU A 127 -28.89 10.83 -8.17
CA LEU A 127 -29.01 12.29 -8.30
C LEU A 127 -28.22 12.84 -9.50
N ALA A 128 -27.06 12.24 -9.80
CA ALA A 128 -26.26 12.60 -10.97
C ALA A 128 -26.98 12.37 -12.31
N TYR A 129 -27.84 11.36 -12.41
CA TYR A 129 -28.64 11.12 -13.61
C TYR A 129 -29.59 12.28 -13.89
N GLU A 130 -30.26 12.78 -12.85
CA GLU A 130 -31.16 13.93 -12.98
C GLU A 130 -30.39 15.21 -13.32
N ALA A 131 -29.24 15.44 -12.70
CA ALA A 131 -28.37 16.57 -13.02
C ALA A 131 -27.94 16.58 -14.49
N VAL A 132 -27.46 15.44 -15.00
CA VAL A 132 -27.06 15.28 -16.40
C VAL A 132 -28.25 15.44 -17.35
N ARG A 133 -29.41 14.86 -17.00
CA ARG A 133 -30.63 15.01 -17.79
C ARG A 133 -31.05 16.48 -17.91
N SER A 134 -31.01 17.24 -16.81
CA SER A 134 -31.33 18.66 -16.82
C SER A 134 -30.34 19.46 -17.67
N LEU A 135 -29.03 19.13 -17.62
CA LEU A 135 -28.01 19.76 -18.47
C LEU A 135 -28.29 19.57 -19.96
N PHE A 136 -28.62 18.34 -20.39
CA PHE A 136 -28.93 18.07 -21.80
C PHE A 136 -30.25 18.67 -22.27
N ARG A 137 -31.21 18.89 -21.35
CA ARG A 137 -32.49 19.52 -21.67
C ARG A 137 -32.49 21.05 -21.53
N GLY A 138 -31.42 21.64 -21.00
CA GLY A 138 -31.38 23.07 -20.67
C GLY A 138 -32.28 23.46 -19.49
N GLU A 139 -32.63 22.51 -18.62
CA GLU A 139 -33.45 22.73 -17.44
C GLU A 139 -32.58 23.17 -16.25
N LYS A 140 -33.17 23.93 -15.31
CA LYS A 140 -32.48 24.28 -14.04
C LYS A 140 -32.50 23.07 -13.10
N PHE A 141 -31.35 22.75 -12.52
CA PHE A 141 -31.20 21.69 -11.52
C PHE A 141 -31.30 22.23 -10.08
N VAL A 142 -31.70 21.37 -9.14
CA VAL A 142 -31.86 21.72 -7.72
C VAL A 142 -30.51 22.03 -7.06
N ALA A 143 -30.49 23.00 -6.16
CA ALA A 143 -29.29 23.33 -5.39
C ALA A 143 -28.85 22.15 -4.51
N LEU A 144 -27.58 21.77 -4.62
CA LEU A 144 -27.00 20.66 -3.88
C LEU A 144 -26.60 21.09 -2.47
N PRO A 145 -26.90 20.32 -1.41
CA PRO A 145 -26.45 20.63 -0.06
C PRO A 145 -24.93 20.44 0.07
N MET A 146 -24.28 21.30 0.86
CA MET A 146 -22.83 21.24 1.09
C MET A 146 -22.42 20.02 1.91
N GLY A 147 -23.21 19.65 2.92
CA GLY A 147 -22.90 18.55 3.84
C GLY A 147 -21.72 18.86 4.79
N ASN A 148 -21.32 17.87 5.58
CA ASN A 148 -20.24 18.02 6.57
C ASN A 148 -19.29 16.83 6.51
N PHE A 149 -18.36 16.86 5.54
CA PHE A 149 -17.35 15.82 5.38
C PHE A 149 -16.04 16.19 6.09
N ALA A 150 -15.55 15.29 6.94
CA ALA A 150 -14.22 15.36 7.52
C ALA A 150 -13.50 14.03 7.30
N ALA A 151 -12.36 14.07 6.59
CA ALA A 151 -11.51 12.90 6.41
C ALA A 151 -10.82 12.55 7.75
N GLY A 152 -11.36 11.54 8.45
CA GLY A 152 -10.80 11.07 9.72
C GLY A 152 -9.62 10.11 9.52
N ALA A 153 -8.55 10.29 10.28
CA ALA A 153 -7.46 9.32 10.37
C ALA A 153 -7.93 8.11 11.22
N PRO A 154 -7.58 6.86 10.86
CA PRO A 154 -7.97 5.69 11.66
C PRO A 154 -7.29 5.70 13.03
N ILE A 155 -8.07 5.99 14.07
CA ILE A 155 -7.62 6.03 15.48
C ILE A 155 -7.03 4.68 15.93
N ILE A 156 -7.42 3.60 15.26
CA ILE A 156 -7.00 2.23 15.59
C ILE A 156 -5.48 2.03 15.57
N PHE A 157 -4.74 2.70 14.69
CA PHE A 157 -3.27 2.60 14.67
C PHE A 157 -2.66 3.16 15.96
N VAL A 158 -3.18 4.29 16.44
CA VAL A 158 -2.75 4.94 17.69
C VAL A 158 -3.08 4.04 18.87
N VAL A 159 -4.31 3.52 18.93
CA VAL A 159 -4.77 2.66 20.05
C VAL A 159 -3.97 1.36 20.09
N SER A 160 -3.81 0.66 18.96
CA SER A 160 -3.04 -0.57 18.89
C SER A 160 -1.58 -0.35 19.25
N GLY A 161 -0.95 0.72 18.75
CA GLY A 161 0.43 1.04 19.10
C GLY A 161 0.60 1.43 20.57
N LEU A 162 -0.36 2.15 21.16
CA LEU A 162 -0.35 2.48 22.59
C LEU A 162 -0.46 1.23 23.47
N ILE A 163 -1.33 0.28 23.13
CA ILE A 163 -1.45 -1.01 23.84
C ILE A 163 -0.11 -1.75 23.81
N VAL A 164 0.53 -1.83 22.64
CA VAL A 164 1.84 -2.49 22.49
C VAL A 164 2.93 -1.75 23.26
N LEU A 165 2.91 -0.42 23.26
CA LEU A 165 3.86 0.42 23.98
C LEU A 165 3.76 0.20 25.50
N ILE A 166 2.54 0.25 26.04
CA ILE A 166 2.27 0.01 27.47
C ILE A 166 2.68 -1.42 27.84
N GLY A 167 2.30 -2.41 27.02
CA GLY A 167 2.71 -3.81 27.23
C GLY A 167 4.22 -3.97 27.26
N THR A 168 4.92 -3.38 26.29
CA THR A 168 6.40 -3.42 26.22
C THR A 168 7.05 -2.75 27.43
N ALA A 169 6.55 -1.58 27.84
CA ALA A 169 7.05 -0.86 29.01
C ALA A 169 6.81 -1.63 30.32
N TYR A 170 5.64 -2.26 30.45
CA TYR A 170 5.32 -3.14 31.58
C TYR A 170 6.31 -4.30 31.66
N PHE A 171 6.52 -5.05 30.58
CA PHE A 171 7.47 -6.18 30.58
C PHE A 171 8.92 -5.74 30.80
N TYR A 172 9.31 -4.60 30.26
CA TYR A 172 10.63 -4.00 30.50
C TYR A 172 10.85 -3.67 31.98
N ASN A 173 9.83 -3.16 32.69
CA ASN A 173 9.95 -2.81 34.10
C ASN A 173 9.75 -4.00 35.05
N ALA A 174 8.84 -4.92 34.72
CA ALA A 174 8.49 -6.05 35.57
C ALA A 174 9.59 -7.11 35.65
N ASN A 175 10.36 -7.33 34.58
CA ASN A 175 11.31 -8.45 34.51
C ASN A 175 12.74 -7.99 34.24
N ARG A 176 13.58 -8.06 35.29
CA ARG A 176 14.99 -7.65 35.23
C ARG A 176 15.78 -8.37 34.13
N ARG A 177 15.56 -9.68 33.96
CA ARG A 177 16.29 -10.48 32.96
C ARG A 177 15.90 -10.09 31.53
N PHE A 178 14.63 -9.75 31.30
CA PHE A 178 14.17 -9.25 30.00
C PHE A 178 14.79 -7.89 29.67
N ARG A 179 14.79 -6.96 30.64
CA ARG A 179 15.43 -5.65 30.51
C ARG A 179 16.93 -5.75 30.23
N GLU A 180 17.65 -6.56 31.00
CA GLU A 180 19.08 -6.80 30.79
C GLU A 180 19.33 -7.41 29.41
N GLY A 181 18.52 -8.40 29.00
CA GLY A 181 18.59 -8.98 27.67
C GLY A 181 18.39 -7.95 26.56
N LEU A 182 17.37 -7.09 26.67
CA LEU A 182 17.07 -6.04 25.68
C LEU A 182 18.21 -5.03 25.56
N ASN A 183 18.68 -4.49 26.68
CA ASN A 183 19.75 -3.49 26.68
C ASN A 183 21.06 -4.08 26.16
N ARG A 184 21.39 -5.32 26.55
CA ARG A 184 22.59 -6.01 26.06
C ARG A 184 22.49 -6.32 24.58
N SER A 185 21.35 -6.78 24.09
CA SER A 185 21.15 -7.05 22.68
C SER A 185 21.28 -5.75 21.85
N PHE A 186 20.70 -4.65 22.32
CA PHE A 186 20.73 -3.36 21.63
C PHE A 186 22.12 -2.70 21.62
N MET A 187 22.80 -2.64 22.77
CA MET A 187 24.08 -1.91 22.90
C MET A 187 25.32 -2.79 22.69
N ASN A 188 25.28 -4.05 23.15
CA ASN A 188 26.45 -4.94 23.25
C ASN A 188 26.20 -6.29 22.55
N LEU A 189 25.91 -6.21 21.25
CA LEU A 189 25.48 -7.34 20.42
C LEU A 189 26.40 -8.57 20.51
N TYR A 190 27.72 -8.35 20.49
CA TYR A 190 28.70 -9.44 20.50
C TYR A 190 28.62 -10.25 21.80
N ASN A 191 28.69 -9.55 22.94
CA ASN A 191 28.65 -10.17 24.27
C ASN A 191 27.32 -10.88 24.52
N PHE A 192 26.22 -10.40 23.93
CA PHE A 192 24.93 -11.05 24.04
C PHE A 192 24.90 -12.39 23.28
N PHE A 193 25.34 -12.42 22.02
CA PHE A 193 25.33 -13.66 21.25
C PHE A 193 26.40 -14.67 21.66
N ALA A 194 27.54 -14.19 22.18
CA ALA A 194 28.54 -15.07 22.79
C ALA A 194 27.96 -15.81 24.01
N ASP A 195 27.22 -15.11 24.89
CA ASP A 195 26.54 -15.75 26.02
C ASP A 195 25.47 -16.78 25.56
N VAL A 196 24.75 -16.50 24.48
CA VAL A 196 23.77 -17.43 23.89
C VAL A 196 24.45 -18.68 23.33
N ARG A 197 25.63 -18.52 22.72
CA ARG A 197 26.48 -19.64 22.24
C ARG A 197 26.94 -20.52 23.41
N ASP A 198 27.42 -19.87 24.47
CA ASP A 198 27.99 -20.52 25.66
C ASP A 198 26.90 -21.01 26.65
N GLN A 199 25.66 -21.17 26.16
CA GLN A 199 24.50 -21.72 26.88
C GLN A 199 24.10 -20.95 28.16
N ARG A 200 24.44 -19.67 28.28
CA ARG A 200 23.89 -18.82 29.35
C ARG A 200 22.45 -18.46 28.97
N ILE A 201 21.53 -19.23 29.56
CA ILE A 201 20.16 -19.42 29.09
C ILE A 201 19.36 -18.10 29.07
N VAL A 202 18.84 -17.74 27.90
CA VAL A 202 17.78 -16.73 27.74
C VAL A 202 16.42 -17.44 27.79
N SER A 203 15.48 -16.98 28.59
CA SER A 203 14.17 -17.66 28.68
C SER A 203 13.46 -17.72 27.30
N LEU A 204 12.96 -18.90 26.92
CA LEU A 204 12.17 -19.07 25.71
C LEU A 204 10.92 -18.19 25.74
N ILE A 205 10.26 -18.10 26.91
CA ILE A 205 9.06 -17.28 27.11
C ILE A 205 9.34 -15.79 26.81
N HIS A 206 10.51 -15.30 27.22
CA HIS A 206 10.90 -13.91 26.95
C HIS A 206 11.16 -13.68 25.46
N THR A 207 11.71 -14.69 24.79
CA THR A 207 12.00 -14.64 23.35
C THR A 207 10.72 -14.67 22.54
N THR A 208 9.76 -15.55 22.86
CA THR A 208 8.48 -15.61 22.17
C THR A 208 7.67 -14.33 22.37
N LEU A 209 7.67 -13.78 23.59
CA LEU A 209 7.02 -12.51 23.91
C LEU A 209 7.62 -11.34 23.12
N LEU A 210 8.95 -11.24 23.05
CA LEU A 210 9.64 -10.24 22.24
C LEU A 210 9.28 -10.38 20.75
N GLY A 211 9.28 -11.61 20.23
CA GLY A 211 8.89 -11.90 18.85
C GLY A 211 7.46 -11.45 18.55
N GLY A 212 6.52 -11.69 19.48
CA GLY A 212 5.14 -11.21 19.39
C GLY A 212 5.04 -9.69 19.35
N ILE A 213 5.72 -8.99 20.26
CA ILE A 213 5.75 -7.51 20.29
C ILE A 213 6.27 -6.95 18.97
N ILE A 214 7.40 -7.48 18.47
CA ILE A 214 7.99 -7.02 17.21
C ILE A 214 7.08 -7.33 16.02
N ALA A 215 6.45 -8.50 16.00
CA ALA A 215 5.53 -8.88 14.94
C ALA A 215 4.31 -7.94 14.90
N ILE A 216 3.71 -7.60 16.05
CA ILE A 216 2.61 -6.64 16.11
C ILE A 216 3.09 -5.24 15.72
N ALA A 217 4.24 -4.78 16.18
CA ALA A 217 4.79 -3.47 15.82
C ALA A 217 5.01 -3.33 14.31
N THR A 218 5.59 -4.37 13.69
CA THR A 218 5.83 -4.44 12.25
C THR A 218 4.49 -4.52 11.49
N ALA A 219 3.51 -5.25 12.01
CA ALA A 219 2.16 -5.33 11.43
C ALA A 219 1.41 -4.00 11.46
N ILE A 220 1.53 -3.21 12.54
CA ILE A 220 0.95 -1.86 12.63
C ILE A 220 1.54 -0.97 11.53
N VAL A 221 2.86 -0.98 11.38
CA VAL A 221 3.56 -0.20 10.35
C VAL A 221 3.17 -0.64 8.93
N ALA A 222 3.20 -1.94 8.66
CA ALA A 222 2.82 -2.48 7.35
C ALA A 222 1.35 -2.18 6.99
N SER A 223 0.43 -2.38 7.95
CA SER A 223 -0.99 -2.04 7.79
C SER A 223 -1.20 -0.54 7.55
N SER A 224 -0.47 0.32 8.28
CA SER A 224 -0.52 1.78 8.09
C SER A 224 -0.06 2.20 6.69
N ILE A 225 1.00 1.59 6.16
CA ILE A 225 1.50 1.88 4.81
C ILE A 225 0.47 1.45 3.76
N LEU A 226 -0.04 0.21 3.84
CA LEU A 226 -1.01 -0.30 2.88
C LEU A 226 -2.32 0.49 2.92
N TYR A 227 -2.78 0.86 4.10
CA TYR A 227 -4.00 1.66 4.26
C TYR A 227 -3.83 3.08 3.70
N HIS A 228 -2.65 3.69 3.83
CA HIS A 228 -2.35 4.97 3.19
C HIS A 228 -2.42 4.87 1.65
N PHE A 229 -1.81 3.83 1.07
CA PHE A 229 -1.79 3.63 -0.38
C PHE A 229 -3.04 2.93 -0.94
N ARG A 230 -4.12 2.78 -0.18
CA ARG A 230 -5.34 2.06 -0.60
C ARG A 230 -6.05 2.64 -1.84
N GLN A 231 -5.79 3.90 -2.18
CA GLN A 231 -6.34 4.54 -3.39
C GLN A 231 -5.30 4.65 -4.52
N SER A 232 -4.10 4.11 -4.32
CA SER A 232 -3.04 4.15 -5.32
C SER A 232 -3.26 3.09 -6.39
N TRP A 233 -3.38 3.53 -7.64
CA TRP A 233 -3.44 2.64 -8.80
C TRP A 233 -2.16 1.80 -8.92
N VAL A 234 -1.01 2.32 -8.48
CA VAL A 234 0.27 1.60 -8.50
C VAL A 234 0.22 0.39 -7.58
N LEU A 235 -0.33 0.56 -6.37
CA LEU A 235 -0.46 -0.54 -5.42
C LEU A 235 -1.46 -1.59 -5.92
N ASP A 236 -2.60 -1.16 -6.47
CA ASP A 236 -3.59 -2.10 -7.02
C ASP A 236 -3.02 -2.93 -8.18
N ASN A 237 -2.27 -2.28 -9.09
CA ASN A 237 -1.60 -2.97 -10.19
C ASN A 237 -0.54 -3.95 -9.67
N LEU A 238 0.28 -3.54 -8.70
CA LEU A 238 1.31 -4.42 -8.11
C LEU A 238 0.67 -5.63 -7.42
N LEU A 239 -0.42 -5.43 -6.68
CA LEU A 239 -1.18 -6.54 -6.07
C LEU A 239 -1.81 -7.45 -7.12
N SER A 240 -2.32 -6.90 -8.22
CA SER A 240 -2.88 -7.68 -9.34
C SER A 240 -1.84 -8.56 -10.02
N TYR A 241 -0.60 -8.09 -10.05
CA TYR A 241 0.52 -8.81 -10.62
C TYR A 241 1.03 -9.90 -9.66
N ILE A 242 1.24 -9.57 -8.38
CA ILE A 242 1.73 -10.54 -7.40
C ILE A 242 0.68 -11.62 -7.09
N LEU A 243 -0.60 -11.25 -7.01
CA LEU A 243 -1.69 -12.14 -6.64
C LEU A 243 -2.46 -12.60 -7.89
N VAL A 244 -2.04 -13.73 -8.45
CA VAL A 244 -2.67 -14.33 -9.63
C VAL A 244 -4.09 -14.82 -9.36
N SER A 245 -4.35 -15.30 -8.13
CA SER A 245 -5.66 -15.78 -7.73
C SER A 245 -6.56 -14.61 -7.31
N ASP A 246 -7.69 -14.45 -8.00
CA ASP A 246 -8.65 -13.39 -7.71
C ASP A 246 -9.25 -13.53 -6.30
N GLY A 247 -9.43 -14.76 -5.81
CA GLY A 247 -9.88 -15.02 -4.44
C GLY A 247 -8.89 -14.52 -3.40
N LEU A 248 -7.58 -14.79 -3.60
CA LEU A 248 -6.53 -14.26 -2.73
C LEU A 248 -6.46 -12.74 -2.81
N LYS A 249 -6.57 -12.16 -4.02
CA LYS A 249 -6.59 -10.71 -4.20
C LYS A 249 -7.77 -10.07 -3.47
N GLN A 250 -8.97 -10.64 -3.58
CA GLN A 250 -10.14 -10.16 -2.87
C GLN A 250 -9.95 -10.18 -1.35
N SER A 251 -9.39 -11.26 -0.80
CA SER A 251 -9.08 -11.33 0.64
C SER A 251 -8.08 -10.26 1.06
N VAL A 252 -7.01 -10.05 0.29
CA VAL A 252 -6.00 -9.02 0.59
C VAL A 252 -6.59 -7.61 0.50
N VAL A 253 -7.40 -7.31 -0.51
CA VAL A 253 -8.11 -6.03 -0.64
C VAL A 253 -9.04 -5.81 0.56
N GLY A 254 -9.79 -6.85 0.96
CA GLY A 254 -10.65 -6.79 2.15
C GLY A 254 -9.86 -6.51 3.44
N LEU A 255 -8.70 -7.15 3.60
CA LEU A 255 -7.80 -6.90 4.74
C LEU A 255 -7.28 -5.46 4.74
N ILE A 256 -6.74 -4.97 3.62
CA ILE A 256 -6.20 -3.61 3.53
C ILE A 256 -7.27 -2.57 3.86
N ARG A 257 -8.53 -2.78 3.50
CA ARG A 257 -9.62 -1.85 3.80
C ARG A 257 -10.00 -1.80 5.29
N ASN A 258 -9.70 -2.83 6.07
CA ASN A 258 -10.00 -2.89 7.50
C ASN A 258 -8.70 -2.99 8.33
N PRO A 259 -8.21 -1.85 8.85
CA PRO A 259 -6.92 -1.78 9.55
C PRO A 259 -6.76 -2.75 10.71
N LEU A 260 -7.82 -2.97 11.51
CA LEU A 260 -7.77 -3.86 12.67
C LEU A 260 -7.51 -5.30 12.23
N THR A 261 -8.30 -5.78 11.27
CA THR A 261 -8.11 -7.13 10.73
C THR A 261 -6.74 -7.26 10.07
N CYS A 262 -6.30 -6.25 9.33
CA CYS A 262 -4.97 -6.24 8.71
C CYS A 262 -3.85 -6.40 9.76
N ILE A 263 -3.91 -5.66 10.88
CA ILE A 263 -2.93 -5.76 11.97
C ILE A 263 -2.89 -7.20 12.54
N VAL A 264 -4.05 -7.80 12.80
CA VAL A 264 -4.12 -9.16 13.37
C VAL A 264 -3.50 -10.19 12.42
N TYR A 265 -3.94 -10.23 11.16
CA TYR A 265 -3.41 -11.19 10.18
C TYR A 265 -1.92 -10.95 9.88
N PHE A 266 -1.49 -9.70 9.75
CA PHE A 266 -0.09 -9.39 9.52
C PHE A 266 0.79 -9.69 10.73
N SER A 267 0.27 -9.56 11.95
CA SER A 267 1.02 -9.95 13.16
C SER A 267 1.30 -11.46 13.15
N GLY A 268 0.31 -12.28 12.79
CA GLY A 268 0.49 -13.72 12.60
C GLY A 268 1.47 -14.04 11.46
N PHE A 269 1.35 -13.34 10.34
CA PHE A 269 2.26 -13.50 9.20
C PHE A 269 3.71 -13.16 9.55
N PHE A 270 3.99 -12.02 10.20
CA PHE A 270 5.34 -11.64 10.61
C PHE A 270 5.89 -12.56 11.70
N PHE A 271 5.03 -13.05 12.61
CA PHE A 271 5.45 -14.06 13.58
C PHE A 271 5.84 -15.37 12.91
N LEU A 272 5.05 -15.84 11.93
CA LEU A 272 5.40 -16.99 11.10
C LEU A 272 6.70 -16.76 10.32
N LEU A 273 6.92 -15.55 9.80
CA LEU A 273 8.15 -15.17 9.12
C LEU A 273 9.38 -15.33 10.04
N PHE A 274 9.27 -14.99 11.34
CA PHE A 274 10.34 -15.27 12.30
C PHE A 274 10.62 -16.77 12.47
N LEU A 275 9.59 -17.61 12.46
CA LEU A 275 9.77 -19.07 12.51
C LEU A 275 10.43 -19.59 11.23
N LEU A 276 10.05 -19.08 10.06
CA LEU A 276 10.68 -19.43 8.79
C LEU A 276 12.15 -18.97 8.75
N MET A 277 12.46 -17.77 9.26
CA MET A 277 13.83 -17.29 9.36
C MET A 277 14.67 -18.15 10.32
N CYS A 278 14.08 -18.66 11.40
CA CYS A 278 14.73 -19.63 12.28
C CYS A 278 15.10 -20.92 11.53
N VAL A 279 14.19 -21.45 10.70
CA VAL A 279 14.47 -22.61 9.84
C VAL A 279 15.58 -22.29 8.83
N ALA A 280 15.56 -21.10 8.22
CA ALA A 280 16.62 -20.67 7.30
C ALA A 280 18.00 -20.63 7.97
N VAL A 281 18.08 -20.17 9.23
CA VAL A 281 19.32 -20.19 10.02
C VAL A 281 19.83 -21.62 10.25
N ILE A 282 18.94 -22.59 10.49
CA ILE A 282 19.32 -24.01 10.62
C ILE A 282 19.85 -24.55 9.28
N VAL A 283 19.20 -24.23 8.17
CA VAL A 283 19.70 -24.65 6.85
C VAL A 283 21.10 -24.10 6.60
N LEU A 284 21.35 -22.84 6.95
CA LEU A 284 22.68 -22.24 6.86
C LEU A 284 23.69 -22.90 7.80
N SER A 285 23.27 -23.39 8.98
CA SER A 285 24.15 -24.11 9.91
C SER A 285 24.57 -25.47 9.35
N MET A 286 23.66 -26.19 8.68
CA MET A 286 23.98 -27.46 8.02
C MET A 286 25.03 -27.28 6.91
N ILE A 287 24.89 -26.24 6.09
CA ILE A 287 25.85 -25.89 5.03
C ILE A 287 27.22 -25.53 5.63
N SER A 288 27.21 -24.80 6.75
CA SER A 288 28.42 -24.38 7.45
C SER A 288 29.03 -25.46 8.35
N LYS A 289 28.40 -26.65 8.44
CA LYS A 289 28.75 -27.75 9.33
C LYS A 289 28.77 -27.36 10.83
N ALA A 290 27.99 -26.35 11.20
CA ALA A 290 27.85 -25.89 12.58
C ALA A 290 26.69 -26.64 13.28
N LYS A 291 26.96 -27.27 14.43
CA LYS A 291 25.95 -28.00 15.21
C LYS A 291 25.19 -27.04 16.12
N ILE A 292 23.96 -26.71 15.76
CA ILE A 292 23.15 -25.70 16.47
C ILE A 292 21.76 -26.24 16.73
N LEU A 293 21.28 -26.07 17.96
CA LEU A 293 19.93 -26.42 18.36
C LEU A 293 18.92 -25.37 17.84
N LEU A 294 17.71 -25.81 17.52
CA LEU A 294 16.59 -24.96 17.09
C LEU A 294 16.33 -23.77 18.02
N TYR A 295 16.48 -24.01 19.32
CA TYR A 295 16.36 -22.99 20.34
C TYR A 295 17.34 -21.81 20.13
N HIS A 296 18.62 -22.08 19.85
CA HIS A 296 19.60 -21.02 19.61
C HIS A 296 19.29 -20.26 18.32
N ALA A 297 18.91 -20.96 17.24
CA ALA A 297 18.50 -20.32 15.98
C ALA A 297 17.29 -19.36 16.18
N TYR A 298 16.33 -19.77 17.01
CA TYR A 298 15.17 -18.95 17.33
C TYR A 298 15.53 -17.70 18.14
N VAL A 299 16.36 -17.85 19.18
CA VAL A 299 16.86 -16.73 19.99
C VAL A 299 17.62 -15.73 19.11
N ILE A 300 18.52 -16.19 18.24
CA ILE A 300 19.25 -15.29 17.34
C ILE A 300 18.30 -14.50 16.46
N THR A 301 17.33 -15.18 15.86
CA THR A 301 16.39 -14.57 14.92
C THR A 301 15.59 -13.44 15.57
N VAL A 302 14.99 -13.70 16.73
CA VAL A 302 14.15 -12.71 17.41
C VAL A 302 14.98 -11.59 18.03
N TRP A 303 16.07 -11.91 18.72
CA TRP A 303 16.89 -10.90 19.40
C TRP A 303 17.73 -10.06 18.41
N SER A 304 17.93 -10.52 17.19
CA SER A 304 18.48 -9.69 16.11
C SER A 304 17.49 -8.61 15.65
N ALA A 305 16.19 -8.86 15.80
CA ALA A 305 15.13 -7.94 15.39
C ALA A 305 14.78 -6.88 16.44
N THR A 306 15.50 -6.79 17.59
CA THR A 306 15.16 -5.80 18.62
C THR A 306 15.16 -4.33 18.15
N PRO A 307 15.95 -3.89 17.14
CA PRO A 307 15.82 -2.53 16.60
C PRO A 307 14.41 -2.20 16.08
N MET A 308 13.62 -3.21 15.70
CA MET A 308 12.23 -3.02 15.28
C MET A 308 11.30 -2.58 16.40
N LEU A 309 11.72 -2.61 17.67
CA LEU A 309 10.94 -2.03 18.76
C LEU A 309 10.73 -0.51 18.58
N VAL A 310 11.62 0.17 17.84
CA VAL A 310 11.44 1.58 17.46
C VAL A 310 10.17 1.76 16.60
N LEU A 311 9.72 0.72 15.90
CA LEU A 311 8.48 0.76 15.12
C LEU A 311 7.22 0.88 15.99
N VAL A 312 7.28 0.59 17.29
CA VAL A 312 6.13 0.74 18.19
C VAL A 312 5.63 2.19 18.24
N PRO A 313 6.43 3.17 18.68
CA PRO A 313 6.00 4.57 18.66
C PRO A 313 5.86 5.13 17.24
N VAL A 314 6.69 4.70 16.29
CA VAL A 314 6.59 5.16 14.89
C VAL A 314 5.27 4.73 14.27
N GLY A 315 4.85 3.48 14.46
CA GLY A 315 3.61 2.93 13.91
C GLY A 315 2.35 3.65 14.39
N MET A 316 2.37 4.24 15.60
CA MET A 316 1.25 5.04 16.12
C MET A 316 0.97 6.28 15.28
N ILE A 317 2.02 6.94 14.79
CA ILE A 317 1.92 8.24 14.11
C ILE A 317 2.15 8.16 12.61
N LEU A 318 2.63 7.02 12.11
CA LEU A 318 3.08 6.83 10.72
C LEU A 318 2.02 7.24 9.70
N TYR A 319 0.78 6.77 9.86
CA TYR A 319 -0.32 7.11 8.95
C TYR A 319 -0.50 8.63 8.83
N ARG A 320 -0.47 9.33 9.97
CA ARG A 320 -0.68 10.78 10.04
C ARG A 320 0.48 11.56 9.45
N ILE A 321 1.71 11.05 9.60
CA ILE A 321 2.90 11.64 8.98
C ILE A 321 2.83 11.49 7.45
N MET A 322 2.41 10.32 6.97
CA MET A 322 2.33 10.01 5.54
C MET A 322 1.22 10.78 4.80
N ASP A 323 0.20 11.32 5.50
CA ASP A 323 -0.81 12.21 4.89
C ASP A 323 -0.18 13.41 4.17
N SER A 324 1.02 13.85 4.59
CA SER A 324 1.79 14.87 3.89
C SER A 324 2.77 14.24 2.89
N PRO A 325 2.70 14.60 1.59
CA PRO A 325 3.55 14.02 0.55
C PRO A 325 5.06 14.12 0.82
N ILE A 326 5.48 15.17 1.54
CA ILE A 326 6.90 15.44 1.87
C ILE A 326 7.49 14.33 2.75
N TYR A 327 6.68 13.73 3.63
CA TYR A 327 7.17 12.74 4.60
C TYR A 327 6.99 11.29 4.15
N VAL A 328 6.36 11.04 3.00
CA VAL A 328 6.16 9.67 2.48
C VAL A 328 7.51 8.99 2.24
N VAL A 329 8.40 9.61 1.46
CA VAL A 329 9.71 9.02 1.10
C VAL A 329 10.63 8.86 2.32
N PRO A 330 10.80 9.87 3.20
CA PRO A 330 11.60 9.69 4.42
C PRO A 330 11.08 8.57 5.34
N SER A 331 9.77 8.44 5.49
CA SER A 331 9.16 7.40 6.34
C SER A 331 9.45 5.99 5.81
N LEU A 332 9.31 5.78 4.50
CA LEU A 332 9.65 4.50 3.86
C LEU A 332 11.15 4.21 3.93
N THR A 333 11.99 5.24 3.79
CA THR A 333 13.45 5.12 3.90
C THR A 333 13.87 4.69 5.30
N LEU A 334 13.29 5.29 6.36
CA LEU A 334 13.56 4.90 7.75
C LEU A 334 13.26 3.42 7.98
N ILE A 335 12.11 2.93 7.50
CA ILE A 335 11.71 1.52 7.64
C ILE A 335 12.67 0.61 6.87
N ALA A 336 13.05 0.98 5.64
CA ALA A 336 14.02 0.24 4.84
C ALA A 336 15.38 0.14 5.53
N VAL A 337 15.88 1.24 6.11
CA VAL A 337 17.13 1.27 6.89
C VAL A 337 17.04 0.35 8.11
N LEU A 338 15.92 0.35 8.84
CA LEU A 338 15.72 -0.56 9.97
C LEU A 338 15.72 -2.04 9.52
N CYS A 339 15.08 -2.36 8.40
CA CYS A 339 15.10 -3.73 7.83
C CYS A 339 16.51 -4.18 7.47
N VAL A 340 17.28 -3.33 6.78
CA VAL A 340 18.68 -3.62 6.44
C VAL A 340 19.52 -3.79 7.70
N TRP A 341 19.33 -2.93 8.71
CA TRP A 341 20.04 -3.02 9.97
C TRP A 341 19.77 -4.34 10.70
N VAL A 342 18.51 -4.78 10.75
CA VAL A 342 18.14 -6.08 11.34
C VAL A 342 18.75 -7.24 10.57
N LEU A 343 18.76 -7.19 9.24
CA LEU A 343 19.40 -8.22 8.41
C LEU A 343 20.90 -8.33 8.71
N LEU A 344 21.62 -7.20 8.71
CA LEU A 344 23.05 -7.17 9.03
C LEU A 344 23.32 -7.70 10.45
N ARG A 345 22.45 -7.34 11.40
CA ARG A 345 22.52 -7.80 12.78
C ARG A 345 22.28 -9.31 12.91
N LEU A 346 21.34 -9.85 12.14
CA LEU A 346 21.08 -11.28 12.07
C LEU A 346 22.31 -12.04 11.56
N LEU A 347 22.91 -11.58 10.44
CA LEU A 347 24.12 -12.19 9.87
C LEU A 347 25.30 -12.14 10.85
N LYS A 348 25.47 -11.02 11.57
CA LYS A 348 26.49 -10.90 12.62
C LYS A 348 26.22 -11.87 13.78
N GLY A 349 24.97 -12.03 14.21
CA GLY A 349 24.59 -12.99 15.26
C GLY A 349 24.87 -14.44 14.86
N ILE A 350 24.58 -14.80 13.61
CA ILE A 350 24.91 -16.11 13.03
C ILE A 350 26.42 -16.35 13.07
N SER A 351 27.24 -15.38 12.62
CA SER A 351 28.70 -15.50 12.63
C SER A 351 29.29 -15.78 14.01
N ILE A 352 28.77 -15.12 15.05
CA ILE A 352 29.27 -15.30 16.43
C ILE A 352 28.96 -16.70 16.94
N ILE A 353 27.75 -17.21 16.70
CA ILE A 353 27.32 -18.51 17.23
C ILE A 353 27.89 -19.67 16.42
N PHE A 354 28.11 -19.48 15.13
CA PHE A 354 28.73 -20.48 14.27
C PHE A 354 30.26 -20.53 14.48
N ASP A 355 30.82 -19.60 15.26
CA ASP A 355 32.26 -19.38 15.41
C ASP A 355 32.96 -19.27 14.04
N ALA A 356 32.30 -18.59 13.11
CA ALA A 356 32.69 -18.50 11.71
C ALA A 356 33.13 -17.08 11.36
N TYR A 357 34.06 -16.96 10.41
CA TYR A 357 34.53 -15.67 9.94
C TYR A 357 33.38 -14.80 9.40
N LEU A 358 33.28 -13.57 9.91
CA LEU A 358 32.17 -12.65 9.64
C LEU A 358 31.89 -12.50 8.14
N LEU A 359 32.93 -12.27 7.34
CA LEU A 359 32.79 -12.06 5.90
C LEU A 359 32.19 -13.29 5.19
N LYS A 360 32.55 -14.51 5.64
CA LYS A 360 32.04 -15.75 5.05
C LYS A 360 30.53 -15.87 5.26
N VAL A 361 30.04 -15.54 6.46
CA VAL A 361 28.61 -15.57 6.77
C VAL A 361 27.84 -14.48 6.03
N TYR A 362 28.43 -13.29 5.88
CA TYR A 362 27.82 -12.20 5.11
C TYR A 362 27.67 -12.58 3.64
N VAL A 363 28.74 -13.09 3.02
CA VAL A 363 28.71 -13.54 1.62
C VAL A 363 27.68 -14.65 1.44
N LEU A 364 27.68 -15.67 2.30
CA LEU A 364 26.71 -16.77 2.21
C LEU A 364 25.27 -16.27 2.41
N GLY A 365 25.06 -15.37 3.37
CA GLY A 365 23.76 -14.76 3.66
C GLY A 365 23.22 -13.96 2.47
N PHE A 366 24.00 -13.03 1.94
CA PHE A 366 23.61 -12.24 0.77
C PHE A 366 23.46 -13.09 -0.49
N LEU A 367 24.31 -14.10 -0.70
CA LEU A 367 24.17 -15.03 -1.82
C LEU A 367 22.86 -15.83 -1.73
N SER A 368 22.50 -16.29 -0.52
CA SER A 368 21.24 -17.01 -0.30
C SER A 368 20.03 -16.13 -0.57
N LEU A 369 20.05 -14.87 -0.11
CA LEU A 369 19.01 -13.89 -0.39
C LEU A 369 18.90 -13.58 -1.89
N PHE A 370 20.04 -13.36 -2.55
CA PHE A 370 20.11 -13.11 -3.99
C PHE A 370 19.57 -14.30 -4.79
N CYS A 371 19.88 -15.52 -4.38
CA CYS A 371 19.38 -16.74 -5.01
C CYS A 371 17.85 -16.84 -4.89
N VAL A 372 17.29 -16.60 -3.70
CA VAL A 372 15.82 -16.62 -3.48
C VAL A 372 15.12 -15.56 -4.31
N ILE A 373 15.65 -14.32 -4.34
CA ILE A 373 15.07 -13.23 -5.15
C ILE A 373 15.16 -13.55 -6.64
N SER A 374 16.31 -14.05 -7.11
CA SER A 374 16.52 -14.40 -8.52
C SER A 374 15.62 -15.54 -8.97
N LEU A 375 15.48 -16.60 -8.17
CA LEU A 375 14.56 -17.69 -8.43
C LEU A 375 13.11 -17.21 -8.47
N GLY A 376 12.70 -16.34 -7.53
CA GLY A 376 11.38 -15.72 -7.52
C GLY A 376 11.13 -14.86 -8.77
N TYR A 377 12.12 -14.08 -9.19
CA TYR A 377 12.04 -13.28 -10.41
C TYR A 377 11.90 -14.15 -11.66
N VAL A 378 12.74 -15.18 -11.82
CA VAL A 378 12.68 -16.11 -12.96
C VAL A 378 11.32 -16.83 -13.00
N TYR A 379 10.80 -17.24 -11.85
CA TYR A 379 9.47 -17.85 -11.76
C TYR A 379 8.36 -16.88 -12.21
N LEU A 380 8.42 -15.62 -11.75
CA LEU A 380 7.46 -14.60 -12.16
C LEU A 380 7.60 -14.20 -13.64
N ASP A 381 8.82 -14.16 -14.17
CA ASP A 381 9.05 -13.87 -15.58
C ASP A 381 8.54 -15.00 -16.48
N TYR A 382 8.80 -16.25 -16.09
CA TYR A 382 8.29 -17.43 -16.79
C TYR A 382 6.76 -17.52 -16.79
N THR A 383 6.11 -17.18 -15.66
CA THR A 383 4.64 -17.32 -15.53
C THR A 383 3.86 -16.09 -15.98
N GLN A 384 4.43 -14.89 -15.85
CA GLN A 384 3.71 -13.63 -15.98
C GLN A 384 4.48 -12.51 -16.71
N SER A 385 5.64 -12.82 -17.29
CA SER A 385 6.45 -11.85 -18.05
C SER A 385 6.79 -10.57 -17.27
N ALA A 386 7.39 -10.76 -16.09
CA ALA A 386 7.86 -9.70 -15.19
C ALA A 386 8.63 -8.59 -15.88
N SER A 387 9.50 -8.93 -16.83
CA SER A 387 10.27 -7.97 -17.63
C SER A 387 9.38 -6.98 -18.39
N MET A 388 8.35 -7.49 -19.09
CA MET A 388 7.38 -6.67 -19.83
C MET A 388 6.54 -5.81 -18.90
N TYR A 389 6.10 -6.38 -17.78
CA TYR A 389 5.30 -5.65 -16.78
C TYR A 389 6.09 -4.49 -16.15
N LEU A 390 7.35 -4.70 -15.78
CA LEU A 390 8.23 -3.66 -15.24
C LEU A 390 8.47 -2.54 -16.25
N SER A 391 8.69 -2.89 -17.51
CA SER A 391 8.82 -1.91 -18.60
C SER A 391 7.56 -1.07 -18.76
N TYR A 392 6.39 -1.72 -18.77
CA TYR A 392 5.09 -1.03 -18.82
C TYR A 392 4.92 -0.07 -17.63
N MET A 393 5.17 -0.52 -16.40
CA MET A 393 5.08 0.32 -15.20
C MET A 393 6.05 1.51 -15.25
N TYR A 394 7.29 1.30 -15.71
CA TYR A 394 8.26 2.37 -15.86
C TYR A 394 7.77 3.44 -16.84
N HIS A 395 7.29 3.03 -18.02
CA HIS A 395 6.75 3.96 -19.03
C HIS A 395 5.51 4.71 -18.53
N VAL A 396 4.58 4.03 -17.86
CA VAL A 396 3.39 4.69 -17.30
C VAL A 396 3.78 5.70 -16.21
N MET A 397 4.72 5.36 -15.32
CA MET A 397 5.15 6.28 -14.27
C MET A 397 5.83 7.52 -14.82
N VAL A 398 6.77 7.36 -15.76
CA VAL A 398 7.49 8.48 -16.41
C VAL A 398 6.52 9.39 -17.18
N THR A 399 5.50 8.81 -17.82
CA THR A 399 4.49 9.59 -18.59
C THR A 399 3.40 10.20 -17.70
N SER A 400 3.21 9.69 -16.47
CA SER A 400 2.18 10.19 -15.55
C SER A 400 2.61 11.46 -14.79
N GLN A 401 3.91 11.64 -14.55
CA GLN A 401 4.48 12.91 -14.07
C GLN A 401 4.27 14.01 -15.12
#